data_AF-A0A371F2A1-F1
#
_entry.id   AF-A0A371F2A1-F1
#
_cell.length_a   1.000
_cell.length_b   1.000
_cell.length_c   1.000
_cell.angle_alpha   90.00
_cell.angle_beta   90.00
_cell.angle_gamma   90.00
#
_symmetry.space_group_name_H-M   'P 1'
#
loop_
_entity.id
_entity.type
_entity.pdbx_description
1 polymer ?
#
loop_
_entity_poly.entity_id
_entity_poly.type
_entity_poly.pdbx_seq_one_letter_code
_entity_poly.pdbx_strand_id
1 'polypeptide(L)'
;MKRSVEAGGAQVLPKKCRDPGIFSVPCTIGECTFADAMLDLGASINIMPISIYKALNFGDLEPTGMPIQLANRSFVQPLGVLEDVLVQVNQLVFPADLYEFCEKRFDWKPILNFHSC
;
A
#
# COMPACT_ATOMS: atom_id res chain seq x y z
N MET A 1 -9.06 -10.78 -58.35
CA MET A 1 -8.48 -11.52 -57.22
C MET A 1 -7.43 -10.66 -56.53
N LYS A 2 -7.79 -9.97 -55.43
CA LYS A 2 -6.87 -9.61 -54.34
C LYS A 2 -7.69 -9.64 -53.05
N ARG A 3 -7.40 -10.61 -52.17
CA ARG A 3 -7.94 -10.65 -50.81
C ARG A 3 -7.04 -9.76 -49.97
N SER A 4 -7.63 -8.81 -49.24
CA SER A 4 -6.97 -8.13 -48.14
C SER A 4 -7.56 -8.71 -46.87
N VAL A 5 -6.72 -9.40 -46.09
CA VAL A 5 -7.06 -9.89 -44.76
C VAL A 5 -6.97 -8.70 -43.81
N GLU A 6 -8.10 -8.26 -43.25
CA GLU A 6 -8.09 -7.29 -42.16
C GLU A 6 -7.92 -8.04 -40.84
N ALA A 7 -6.80 -7.74 -40.17
CA ALA A 7 -6.41 -8.27 -38.88
C ALA A 7 -7.38 -7.83 -37.78
N GLY A 8 -7.63 -8.73 -36.83
CA GLY A 8 -8.56 -8.55 -35.72
C GLY A 8 -8.35 -7.26 -34.92
N GLY A 9 -9.47 -6.70 -34.44
CA GLY A 9 -9.53 -5.45 -33.71
C GLY A 9 -8.53 -5.40 -32.54
N ALA A 10 -7.58 -4.49 -32.63
CA ALA A 10 -6.71 -4.14 -31.51
C ALA A 10 -7.56 -3.52 -30.40
N GLN A 11 -7.66 -4.20 -29.26
CA GLN A 11 -8.19 -3.58 -28.05
C GLN A 11 -7.23 -2.46 -27.65
N VAL A 12 -7.70 -1.21 -27.74
CA VAL A 12 -6.94 -0.03 -27.31
C VAL A 12 -6.90 -0.05 -25.79
N LEU A 13 -5.78 -0.51 -25.24
CA LEU A 13 -5.54 -0.43 -23.80
C LEU A 13 -5.51 1.05 -23.38
N PRO A 14 -6.11 1.40 -22.23
CA PRO A 14 -5.99 2.74 -21.68
C PRO A 14 -4.53 3.13 -21.53
N LYS A 15 -4.17 4.35 -21.93
CA LYS A 15 -2.81 4.86 -21.73
C LYS A 15 -2.53 4.96 -20.24
N LYS A 16 -1.47 4.27 -19.76
CA LYS A 16 -1.00 4.39 -18.39
C LYS A 16 -0.68 5.86 -18.08
N CYS A 17 -1.28 6.40 -17.03
CA CYS A 17 -0.93 7.74 -16.53
C CYS A 17 0.53 7.75 -16.06
N ARG A 18 1.17 8.93 -16.12
CA ARG A 18 2.51 9.09 -15.53
C ARG A 18 2.39 8.87 -14.02
N ASP A 19 3.35 8.14 -13.47
CA ASP A 19 3.46 7.94 -12.03
C ASP A 19 3.84 9.29 -11.38
N PRO A 20 3.01 9.84 -10.47
CA PRO A 20 3.35 11.04 -9.72
C PRO A 20 4.48 10.79 -8.68
N GLY A 21 4.88 9.53 -8.46
CA GLY A 21 5.77 9.12 -7.39
C GLY A 21 4.97 8.94 -6.10
N ILE A 22 5.31 9.73 -5.08
CA ILE A 22 4.64 9.70 -3.79
C ILE A 22 3.63 10.84 -3.72
N PHE A 23 2.37 10.53 -3.40
CA PHE A 23 1.33 11.52 -3.16
C PHE A 23 0.49 11.14 -1.95
N SER A 24 -0.22 12.10 -1.37
CA SER A 24 -1.11 11.85 -0.23
C SER A 24 -2.56 11.65 -0.68
N VAL A 25 -3.23 10.67 -0.09
CA VAL A 25 -4.66 10.41 -0.27
C VAL A 25 -5.34 10.28 1.09
N PRO A 26 -6.60 10.73 1.24
CA PRO A 26 -7.38 10.38 2.40
C PRO A 26 -7.68 8.88 2.37
N CYS A 27 -7.53 8.21 3.51
CA CYS A 27 -7.92 6.82 3.66
C CYS A 27 -8.56 6.56 5.02
N THR A 28 -9.33 5.48 5.11
CA THR A 28 -9.89 4.98 6.36
C THR A 28 -9.40 3.56 6.58
N ILE A 29 -8.91 3.27 7.78
CA ILE A 29 -8.47 1.94 8.20
C ILE A 29 -9.19 1.62 9.50
N GLY A 30 -10.03 0.58 9.51
CA GLY A 30 -10.97 0.37 10.62
C GLY A 30 -11.84 1.62 10.85
N GLU A 31 -11.80 2.15 12.07
CA GLU A 31 -12.55 3.36 12.47
C GLU A 31 -11.71 4.66 12.37
N CYS A 32 -10.43 4.58 11.99
CA CYS A 32 -9.58 5.75 11.89
C CYS A 32 -9.53 6.30 10.46
N THR A 33 -9.78 7.59 10.31
CA THR A 33 -9.63 8.30 9.02
C THR A 33 -8.38 9.17 9.04
N PHE A 34 -7.55 8.99 8.01
CA PHE A 34 -6.32 9.73 7.77
C PHE A 34 -6.54 10.65 6.58
N ALA A 35 -6.27 11.95 6.75
CA ALA A 35 -6.48 12.92 5.67
C ALA A 35 -5.40 12.83 4.57
N ASP A 36 -4.25 12.24 4.88
CA ASP A 36 -3.02 12.43 4.12
C ASP A 36 -2.08 11.20 4.11
N ALA A 37 -2.65 9.98 4.12
CA ALA A 37 -1.88 8.75 3.96
C ALA A 37 -1.05 8.77 2.68
N MET A 38 0.20 8.32 2.75
CA MET A 38 1.13 8.34 1.63
C MET A 38 0.86 7.14 0.72
N LEU A 39 0.59 7.39 -0.56
CA LEU A 39 0.50 6.39 -1.60
C LEU A 39 1.80 6.42 -2.40
N ASP A 40 2.54 5.32 -2.34
CA ASP A 40 3.80 5.11 -3.07
C ASP A 40 3.66 3.89 -3.96
N LEU A 41 3.50 4.13 -5.27
CA LEU A 41 3.40 3.04 -6.26
C LEU A 41 4.73 2.29 -6.46
N GLY A 42 5.84 2.86 -5.98
CA GLY A 42 7.15 2.21 -5.95
C GLY A 42 7.39 1.39 -4.68
N ALA A 43 6.52 1.47 -3.67
CA ALA A 43 6.63 0.67 -2.47
C ALA A 43 6.17 -0.76 -2.71
N SER A 44 6.93 -1.73 -2.20
CA SER A 44 6.58 -3.15 -2.31
C SER A 44 5.70 -3.67 -1.18
N ILE A 45 5.51 -2.87 -0.11
CA ILE A 45 4.76 -3.24 1.10
C ILE A 45 4.00 -2.03 1.64
N ASN A 46 2.95 -2.28 2.42
CA ASN A 46 2.27 -1.23 3.19
C ASN A 46 2.85 -1.13 4.60
N ILE A 47 2.90 0.07 5.16
CA ILE A 47 3.48 0.32 6.49
C ILE A 47 2.47 1.04 7.36
N MET A 48 2.29 0.54 8.60
CA MET A 48 1.54 1.20 9.66
C MET A 48 2.44 1.60 10.84
N PRO A 49 2.46 2.89 11.23
CA PRO A 49 3.10 3.32 12.48
C PRO A 49 2.47 2.65 13.71
N ILE A 50 3.31 2.26 14.68
CA ILE A 50 2.87 1.60 15.92
C ILE A 50 1.90 2.46 16.75
N SER A 51 1.97 3.79 16.66
CA SER A 51 1.01 4.66 17.35
C SER A 51 -0.41 4.50 16.79
N ILE A 52 -0.54 4.37 15.47
CA ILE A 52 -1.80 4.16 14.77
C ILE A 52 -2.36 2.78 15.09
N TYR A 53 -1.51 1.75 15.06
CA TYR A 53 -1.88 0.41 15.47
C TYR A 53 -2.51 0.40 16.88
N LYS A 54 -1.86 1.07 17.85
CA LYS A 54 -2.35 1.18 19.22
C LYS A 54 -3.68 1.94 19.32
N ALA A 55 -3.88 2.95 18.49
CA ALA A 55 -5.14 3.70 18.45
C ALA A 55 -6.31 2.86 17.89
N LEU A 56 -6.02 1.93 16.98
CA LEU A 56 -7.01 1.02 16.39
C LEU A 56 -7.38 -0.16 17.29
N ASN A 57 -6.60 -0.42 18.35
CA ASN A 57 -6.85 -1.47 19.33
C ASN A 57 -7.03 -2.87 18.70
N PHE A 58 -6.20 -3.21 17.71
CA PHE A 58 -6.22 -4.50 17.01
C PHE A 58 -5.76 -5.70 17.86
N GLY A 59 -5.33 -5.48 19.11
CA GLY A 59 -4.86 -6.52 20.02
C GLY A 59 -3.34 -6.66 20.03
N ASP A 60 -2.84 -7.86 20.29
CA ASP A 60 -1.40 -8.13 20.29
C ASP A 60 -0.91 -8.45 18.87
N LEU A 61 0.27 -7.94 18.53
CA LEU A 61 0.93 -8.23 17.25
C LEU A 61 1.61 -9.60 17.32
N GLU A 62 1.36 -10.43 16.30
CA GLU A 62 2.17 -11.61 16.06
C GLU A 62 3.47 -11.21 15.36
N PRO A 63 4.65 -11.53 15.95
CA PRO A 63 5.92 -11.19 15.33
C PRO A 63 6.12 -11.93 14.01
N THR A 64 6.38 -11.19 12.93
CA THR A 64 6.60 -11.80 11.59
C THR A 64 7.91 -12.61 11.52
N GLY A 65 8.90 -12.29 12.37
CA GLY A 65 10.22 -12.94 12.40
C GLY A 65 11.10 -12.71 11.15
N MET A 66 10.59 -12.05 10.12
CA MET A 66 11.27 -11.82 8.85
C MET A 66 11.70 -10.34 8.71
N PRO A 67 12.99 -10.04 8.47
CA PRO A 67 13.44 -8.67 8.21
C PRO A 67 13.10 -8.24 6.79
N ILE A 68 12.74 -6.96 6.63
CA ILE A 68 12.45 -6.33 5.34
C ILE A 68 13.62 -5.47 4.91
N GLN A 69 13.97 -5.54 3.62
CA GLN A 69 14.97 -4.66 3.04
C GLN A 69 14.32 -3.37 2.53
N LEU A 70 14.82 -2.23 3.01
CA LEU A 70 14.39 -0.91 2.55
C LEU A 70 15.12 -0.49 1.27
N ALA A 71 14.62 0.55 0.60
CA ALA A 71 15.23 1.11 -0.62
C ALA A 71 16.70 1.56 -0.42
N ASN A 72 17.08 1.95 0.80
CA ASN A 72 18.46 2.29 1.17
C ASN A 72 19.34 1.05 1.46
N ARG A 73 18.84 -0.16 1.15
CA ARG A 73 19.47 -1.47 1.39
C ARG A 73 19.67 -1.85 2.85
N SER A 74 19.19 -1.05 3.79
CA SER A 74 19.16 -1.42 5.20
C SER A 74 18.06 -2.45 5.48
N PHE A 75 18.25 -3.27 6.50
CA PHE A 75 17.26 -4.23 6.96
C PHE A 75 16.59 -3.70 8.22
N VAL A 76 15.27 -3.78 8.26
CA VAL A 76 14.47 -3.45 9.44
C VAL A 76 13.53 -4.61 9.74
N GLN A 77 13.46 -4.99 11.00
CA GLN A 77 12.52 -6.00 11.44
C GLN A 77 11.19 -5.33 11.81
N PRO A 78 10.07 -5.68 11.16
CA PRO A 78 8.76 -5.23 11.59
C PRO A 78 8.43 -5.81 12.97
N LEU A 79 7.59 -5.10 13.72
CA LEU A 79 7.07 -5.54 15.01
C LEU A 79 6.03 -6.65 14.83
N GLY A 80 5.30 -6.62 13.72
CA GLY A 80 4.30 -7.60 13.33
C GLY A 80 3.81 -7.35 11.91
N VAL A 81 2.78 -8.10 11.54
CA VAL A 81 2.00 -7.86 10.34
C VAL A 81 0.52 -7.99 10.69
N LEU A 82 -0.30 -7.07 10.20
CA LEU A 82 -1.73 -7.22 10.12
C LEU A 82 -2.13 -7.63 8.70
N GLU A 83 -2.63 -8.85 8.57
CA GLU A 83 -3.06 -9.41 7.29
C GLU A 83 -4.51 -9.03 6.98
N ASP A 84 -4.83 -8.88 5.69
CA ASP A 84 -6.19 -8.66 5.17
C ASP A 84 -6.95 -7.46 5.79
N VAL A 85 -6.23 -6.39 6.16
CA VAL A 85 -6.88 -5.18 6.69
C VAL A 85 -7.59 -4.43 5.57
N LEU A 86 -8.87 -4.09 5.81
CA LEU A 86 -9.64 -3.29 4.87
C LEU A 86 -9.22 -1.81 4.95
N VAL A 87 -8.70 -1.30 3.84
CA VAL A 87 -8.34 0.10 3.64
C VAL A 87 -9.30 0.72 2.63
N GLN A 88 -10.04 1.72 3.07
CA GLN A 88 -10.92 2.49 2.19
C GLN A 88 -10.19 3.73 1.68
N VAL A 89 -10.16 3.91 0.36
CA VAL A 89 -9.69 5.13 -0.31
C VAL A 89 -10.84 5.66 -1.15
N ASN A 90 -11.34 6.84 -0.79
CA ASN A 90 -12.58 7.39 -1.34
C ASN A 90 -13.77 6.42 -1.19
N GLN A 91 -14.26 5.86 -2.30
CA GLN A 91 -15.38 4.91 -2.34
C GLN A 91 -14.93 3.46 -2.57
N LEU A 92 -13.62 3.22 -2.69
CA LEU A 92 -13.06 1.91 -2.97
C LEU A 92 -12.47 1.32 -1.70
N VAL A 93 -12.68 0.02 -1.49
CA VAL A 93 -12.15 -0.73 -0.35
C VAL A 93 -11.21 -1.80 -0.87
N PHE A 94 -10.02 -1.86 -0.29
CA PHE A 94 -8.96 -2.78 -0.70
C PHE A 94 -8.48 -3.56 0.52
N PRO A 95 -8.31 -4.89 0.43
CA PRO A 95 -7.55 -5.64 1.43
C PRO A 95 -6.07 -5.28 1.29
N ALA A 96 -5.39 -5.10 2.43
CA ALA A 96 -3.98 -4.78 2.47
C ALA A 96 -3.31 -5.39 3.70
N ASP A 97 -2.13 -5.99 3.49
CA ASP A 97 -1.26 -6.40 4.58
C ASP A 97 -0.44 -5.20 5.03
N LEU A 98 -0.51 -4.87 6.32
CA LEU A 98 0.17 -3.73 6.93
C LEU A 98 1.30 -4.25 7.82
N TYR A 99 2.52 -3.76 7.57
CA TYR A 99 3.66 -4.09 8.42
C TYR A 99 3.87 -2.99 9.46
N GLU A 100 3.90 -3.37 10.74
CA GLU A 100 4.05 -2.43 11.83
C GLU A 100 5.52 -2.15 12.13
N PHE A 101 5.88 -0.87 12.24
CA PHE A 101 7.24 -0.46 12.60
C PHE A 101 7.26 0.50 13.79
N CYS A 102 8.34 0.41 14.57
CA CYS A 102 8.56 1.32 15.69
C CYS A 102 9.03 2.69 15.18
N GLU A 103 8.40 3.76 15.66
CA GLU A 103 8.62 5.16 15.23
C GLU A 103 9.96 5.78 15.64
N LYS A 104 10.91 5.02 16.23
CA LYS A 104 12.17 5.54 16.80
C LYS A 104 13.07 6.33 15.82
N ARG A 105 12.71 6.42 14.55
CA ARG A 105 13.51 7.07 13.52
C ARG A 105 12.74 8.10 12.69
N PHE A 106 11.41 8.16 12.79
CA PHE A 106 10.57 8.58 11.68
C PHE A 106 9.09 8.79 12.10
N ASP A 107 8.62 10.04 12.15
CA ASP A 107 7.18 10.40 12.28
C ASP A 107 6.48 10.11 10.94
N TRP A 108 6.15 8.85 10.69
CA TRP A 108 5.61 8.44 9.39
C TRP A 108 4.08 8.37 9.41
N LYS A 109 3.49 8.72 8.27
CA LYS A 109 2.07 8.46 7.97
C LYS A 109 1.94 7.02 7.45
N PRO A 110 0.73 6.43 7.42
CA PRO A 110 0.54 5.15 6.74
C PRO A 110 1.04 5.24 5.29
N ILE A 111 1.86 4.27 4.88
CA ILE A 111 2.29 4.12 3.48
C ILE A 111 1.49 2.98 2.87
N LEU A 112 0.84 3.25 1.75
CA LEU A 112 -0.01 2.33 1.02
C LEU A 112 0.53 2.09 -0.39
N ASN A 113 0.33 0.88 -0.86
CA ASN A 113 0.62 0.34 -2.17
C ASN A 113 -0.61 -0.49 -2.58
N PHE A 114 -1.20 -0.18 -3.72
CA PHE A 114 -2.35 -0.89 -4.28
C PHE A 114 -2.00 -1.61 -5.59
N HIS A 115 -0.73 -1.95 -5.79
CA HIS A 115 -0.26 -2.44 -7.09
C HIS A 115 -0.82 -3.82 -7.47
N SER A 116 -1.55 -4.47 -6.55
CA SER A 116 -2.06 -5.84 -6.68
C SER A 116 -3.54 -6.00 -6.29
N CYS A 117 -4.32 -4.91 -6.19
CA CYS A 117 -5.77 -5.01 -6.06
C CYS A 117 -6.46 -5.38 -7.38
#